data_AF-A0A151UJ55-F1
#
_entry.id   AF-A0A151UJ55-F1
#
_cell.length_a   1.000
_cell.length_b   1.000
_cell.length_c   1.000
_cell.angle_alpha   90.00
_cell.angle_beta   90.00
_cell.angle_gamma   90.00
#
_symmetry.space_group_name_H-M   'P 1'
#
loop_
_entity.id
_entity.type
_entity.pdbx_description
1 polymer ?
#
loop_
_entity_poly.entity_id
_entity_poly.type
_entity_poly.pdbx_seq_one_letter_code
_entity_poly.pdbx_strand_id
1 'polypeptide(L)' 'MNLPYISSLRIALPGRAAAADSQLAQCLQVQPGVTEVVVVPEERSAYVKVDTKQTKCAALEERDSEA' A
#
# COMPACT_ATOMS: atom_id res chain seq x y z
N MET A 1 16.20 2.30 -13.10
CA MET A 1 16.12 1.27 -12.05
C MET A 1 14.68 0.76 -12.03
N ASN A 2 14.39 -0.39 -12.62
CA ASN A 2 13.06 -1.01 -12.47
C ASN A 2 13.07 -1.73 -11.11
N LEU A 3 12.15 -1.41 -10.21
CA LEU A 3 12.01 -2.10 -8.93
C LEU A 3 10.89 -3.13 -9.10
N PRO A 4 11.19 -4.40 -9.48
CA PRO A 4 10.18 -5.38 -9.90
C PRO A 4 9.29 -5.90 -8.75
N TYR A 5 9.40 -5.30 -7.57
CA TYR A 5 8.68 -5.67 -6.35
C TYR A 5 7.78 -4.55 -5.83
N ILE A 6 7.67 -3.43 -6.56
CA ILE A 6 6.70 -2.39 -6.24
C ILE A 6 5.37 -2.74 -6.89
N SER A 7 4.32 -2.86 -6.09
CA SER A 7 2.95 -3.01 -6.57
C SER A 7 2.12 -1.77 -6.24
N SER A 8 1.23 -1.39 -7.17
CA SER A 8 0.29 -0.28 -6.97
C SER A 8 -1.07 -0.82 -6.59
N LEU A 9 -1.61 -0.35 -5.47
CA LEU A 9 -2.96 -0.64 -5.00
C LEU A 9 -3.84 0.58 -5.20
N ARG A 10 -5.07 0.37 -5.65
CA ARG A 10 -6.12 1.39 -5.70
C ARG A 10 -7.16 1.09 -4.64
N ILE A 11 -7.36 2.03 -3.72
CA ILE A 11 -8.33 1.92 -2.63
C ILE A 11 -9.42 2.96 -2.87
N ALA A 12 -10.67 2.52 -3.03
CA ALA A 12 -11.80 3.43 -3.14
C ALA A 12 -12.10 4.08 -1.77
N LEU A 13 -12.28 5.40 -1.76
CA LEU A 13 -12.53 6.17 -0.55
C LEU A 13 -14.03 6.47 -0.40
N PRO A 14 -14.61 6.23 0.79
CA PRO A 14 -15.98 6.66 1.06
C PRO A 14 -16.04 8.20 1.05
N GLY A 15 -17.18 8.75 0.65
CA GLY A 15 -17.31 10.19 0.29
C GLY A 15 -16.87 11.20 1.36
N ARG A 16 -16.88 10.84 2.67
CA ARG A 16 -16.31 11.69 3.73
C ARG A 16 -14.80 11.54 3.93
N ALA A 17 -14.23 10.37 3.63
CA ALA A 17 -12.80 10.11 3.80
C ALA A 17 -11.95 10.86 2.77
N ALA A 18 -12.50 11.15 1.59
CA ALA A 18 -11.84 11.99 0.58
C ALA A 18 -11.58 13.43 1.07
N ALA A 19 -12.31 13.92 2.08
CA ALA A 19 -12.10 15.25 2.66
C ALA A 19 -11.01 15.29 3.74
N ALA A 20 -10.57 14.13 4.26
CA ALA A 20 -9.52 14.01 5.28
C ALA A 20 -8.18 13.57 4.66
N ASP A 21 -7.93 14.05 3.44
CA ASP A 21 -6.82 13.69 2.54
C ASP A 21 -5.48 13.53 3.26
N SER A 22 -5.08 14.54 4.03
CA SER A 22 -3.75 14.57 4.66
C SER A 22 -3.61 13.58 5.81
N GLN A 23 -4.65 13.36 6.62
CA GLN A 23 -4.57 12.42 7.75
C GLN A 23 -4.62 10.97 7.26
N LEU A 24 -5.43 10.69 6.25
CA LEU A 24 -5.50 9.37 5.62
C LEU A 24 -4.18 9.01 4.94
N ALA A 25 -3.62 9.93 4.15
CA ALA A 25 -2.34 9.73 3.49
C ALA A 25 -1.22 9.44 4.51
N GLN A 26 -1.15 10.22 5.59
CA GLN A 26 -0.18 10.00 6.68
C GLN A 26 -0.37 8.62 7.34
N CYS A 27 -1.61 8.23 7.66
CA CYS A 27 -1.89 6.93 8.26
C CYS A 27 -1.51 5.75 7.35
N LEU A 28 -1.66 5.89 6.04
CA LEU A 28 -1.26 4.87 5.06
C LEU A 28 0.27 4.86 4.87
N GLN A 29 0.91 6.03 4.86
CA GLN A 29 2.34 6.17 4.62
C GLN A 29 3.20 5.57 5.75
N VAL A 30 2.68 5.51 6.99
CA VAL A 30 3.39 4.90 8.13
C VAL A 30 3.28 3.37 8.16
N GLN A 31 2.49 2.76 7.27
CA GLN A 31 2.36 1.30 7.24
C GLN A 31 3.65 0.65 6.70
N PRO A 32 4.13 -0.45 7.32
CA PRO A 32 5.33 -1.13 6.87
C PRO A 32 5.18 -1.61 5.42
N GLY A 33 6.21 -1.36 4.61
CA GLY A 33 6.20 -1.69 3.19
C GLY A 33 5.45 -0.69 2.30
N VAL A 34 4.80 0.34 2.83
CA VAL A 34 4.28 1.45 2.01
C VAL A 34 5.42 2.40 1.67
N THR A 35 5.63 2.59 0.37
CA THR A 35 6.69 3.45 -0.17
C THR A 35 6.15 4.81 -0.59
N GLU A 36 4.90 4.87 -1.03
CA GLU A 36 4.27 6.10 -1.50
C GLU A 36 2.75 6.00 -1.36
N VAL A 37 2.12 7.11 -0.99
CA VAL A 37 0.66 7.26 -0.98
C VAL A 37 0.29 8.54 -1.72
N VAL A 38 -0.63 8.43 -2.67
CA VAL A 38 -1.22 9.56 -3.38
C VAL A 38 -2.73 9.45 -3.27
N VAL A 39 -3.37 10.45 -2.69
CA VAL A 39 -4.83 10.55 -2.66
C VAL A 39 -5.28 11.42 -3.83
N VAL A 40 -6.26 10.94 -4.58
CA VAL A 40 -6.85 11.64 -5.73
C VAL A 40 -8.35 11.85 -5.43
N PRO A 41 -8.72 13.02 -4.88
CA PRO A 41 -10.10 13.30 -4.48
C PRO A 41 -11.11 13.20 -5.63
N GLU A 42 -10.72 13.62 -6.83
CA GLU A 42 -11.51 13.57 -8.06
C GLU A 42 -11.90 12.13 -8.43
N GLU A 43 -11.01 11.18 -8.17
CA GLU A 43 -11.24 9.75 -8.38
C GLU A 43 -11.84 9.06 -7.15
N ARG A 44 -11.98 9.79 -6.03
CA ARG A 44 -12.32 9.25 -4.71
C ARG A 44 -11.48 8.02 -4.40
N SER A 45 -10.19 8.10 -4.66
CA SER A 45 -9.30 6.95 -4.61
C SER A 45 -7.97 7.32 -3.96
N ALA A 46 -7.38 6.39 -3.22
CA ALA A 46 -5.99 6.44 -2.81
C ALA A 46 -5.19 5.41 -3.60
N TYR A 47 -4.05 5.83 -4.12
CA TYR A 47 -3.06 5.03 -4.80
C TYR A 47 -1.89 4.79 -3.85
N VAL A 48 -1.60 3.53 -3.58
CA VAL A 48 -0.56 3.13 -2.62
C VAL A 48 0.47 2.28 -3.34
N LYS A 49 1.74 2.69 -3.31
CA LYS A 49 2.86 1.88 -3.77
C LYS A 49 3.41 1.09 -2.61
N VAL A 50 3.40 -0.23 -2.71
CA VAL A 50 3.94 -1.13 -1.70
C VAL A 50 5.18 -1.87 -2.20
N ASP A 51 6.21 -1.93 -1.37
CA ASP A 51 7.35 -2.82 -1.55
C ASP A 51 6.99 -4.21 -1.03
N THR A 52 6.65 -5.09 -1.96
CA THR A 52 6.18 -6.45 -1.67
C THR A 52 7.26 -7.36 -1.07
N LYS A 53 8.53 -6.94 -1.10
CA LYS A 53 9.62 -7.61 -0.38
C LYS A 53 9.50 -7.44 1.13
N GLN A 54 9.13 -6.26 1.60
CA GLN A 54 8.96 -5.99 3.03
C GLN A 54 7.60 -6.44 3.57
N THR A 55 6.53 -6.43 2.76
CA THR A 55 5.19 -6.86 3.20
C THR A 55 5.02 -8.39 3.26
N LYS A 56 5.79 -9.16 2.45
CA LYS A 56 5.76 -10.63 2.49
C LYS A 56 6.61 -11.25 3.61
N CYS A 57 7.47 -10.50 4.30
CA CYS A 57 8.29 -11.06 5.38
C CYS A 57 7.53 -11.25 6.72
N ALA A 58 6.25 -10.88 6.79
CA ALA A 58 5.44 -11.01 8.01
C ALA A 58 4.34 -12.08 7.95
N ALA A 59 4.12 -12.73 6.80
CA ALA A 59 3.09 -13.76 6.70
C ALA A 59 3.44 -14.83 5.66
N LEU A 60 3.82 -16.01 6.16
CA LEU A 60 3.83 -17.32 5.48
C LEU A 60 4.89 -17.41 4.37
N GLU A 61 5.93 -18.24 4.49
CA GLU A 61 5.86 -19.70 4.29
C GLU A 61 6.84 -20.43 5.24
N GLU A 62 6.30 -21.01 6.31
CA GLU A 62 6.83 -22.24 6.87
C GLU A 62 6.34 -23.38 5.96
N ARG A 63 7.27 -24.26 5.56
CA ARG A 63 7.10 -25.48 4.71
C ARG A 63 7.24 -25.27 3.20
N ASP A 64 8.45 -25.53 2.71
CA ASP A 64 8.68 -26.71 1.87
C ASP A 64 10.13 -27.20 2.11
N SER A 65 10.30 -27.95 3.20
CA SER A 65 11.34 -28.97 3.26
C SER A 65 10.66 -30.26 2.81
N GLU A 66 10.94 -30.74 1.61
CA GLU A 66 11.00 -32.17 1.37
C GLU A 66 12.15 -32.48 0.41
N ALA A 67 12.82 -33.56 0.77
CA ALA A 67 14.07 -34.09 0.24
C ALA A 67 13.87 -34.90 -1.05
#